data_AF-A0A7C7PQG3-F1
#
_entry.id   AF-A0A7C7PQG3-F1
#
_cell.length_a   1.000
_cell.length_b   1.000
_cell.length_c   1.000
_cell.angle_alpha   90.00
_cell.angle_beta   90.00
_cell.angle_gamma   90.00
#
_symmetry.space_group_name_H-M   'P 1'
#
loop_
_entity.id
_entity.type
_entity.pdbx_description
1 polymer ?
#
loop_
_entity_poly.entity_id
_entity_poly.type
_entity_poly.pdbx_seq_one_letter_code
_entity_poly.pdbx_strand_id
1 'polypeptide(L)'
;YMERMEGLISEGLRENVSVDVPFMGRDKGEIVREFSGRVPFNLTFSCASPVGIHHCGTCAKCRERKEGFSRAGVRDPTLYLS
;
A
#
# COMPACT_ATOMS: atom_id res chain seq x y z
N TYR A 1 -18.46 -0.91 -8.18
CA TYR A 1 -18.78 -0.24 -6.89
C TYR A 1 -18.10 1.11 -6.76
N MET A 2 -16.88 1.30 -7.30
CA MET A 2 -16.21 2.62 -7.30
C MET A 2 -17.02 3.72 -7.99
N GLU A 3 -17.58 3.47 -9.18
CA GLU A 3 -18.48 4.42 -9.87
C GLU A 3 -19.67 4.84 -9.01
N ARG A 4 -20.24 3.90 -8.25
CA ARG A 4 -21.35 4.21 -7.33
C ARG A 4 -20.88 5.08 -6.16
N MET A 5 -19.67 4.86 -5.63
CA MET A 5 -19.11 5.73 -4.59
C MET A 5 -18.79 7.11 -5.13
N GLU A 6 -18.23 7.21 -6.33
CA GLU A 6 -17.97 8.48 -7.02
C GLU A 6 -19.24 9.32 -7.17
N GLY A 7 -20.33 8.70 -7.66
CA GLY A 7 -21.63 9.37 -7.76
C GLY A 7 -22.16 9.86 -6.41
N LEU A 8 -22.10 9.02 -5.38
CA LEU A 8 -22.55 9.39 -4.02
C LEU A 8 -21.72 10.52 -3.40
N ILE A 9 -20.40 10.51 -3.60
CA ILE A 9 -19.50 11.57 -3.14
C ILE A 9 -19.81 12.88 -3.88
N SER A 10 -19.96 12.82 -5.20
CA SER A 10 -20.26 13.99 -6.03
C SER A 10 -21.58 14.63 -5.65
N GLU A 11 -22.63 13.83 -5.45
CA GLU A 11 -23.94 14.30 -4.99
C GLU A 11 -23.84 14.97 -3.61
N GLY A 12 -23.16 14.33 -2.66
CA GLY A 12 -23.00 14.85 -1.30
C GLY A 12 -22.22 16.16 -1.23
N LEU A 13 -21.22 16.33 -2.09
CA LEU A 13 -20.39 17.54 -2.17
C LEU A 13 -20.98 18.62 -3.09
N ARG A 14 -21.99 18.29 -3.91
CA ARG A 14 -22.53 19.14 -4.98
C ARG A 14 -21.45 19.63 -5.95
N GLU A 15 -20.47 18.76 -6.20
CA GLU A 15 -19.31 19.01 -7.07
C GLU A 15 -19.01 17.73 -7.87
N ASN A 16 -18.46 17.87 -9.07
CA ASN A 16 -18.04 16.69 -9.84
C ASN A 16 -16.70 16.17 -9.32
N VAL A 17 -16.71 14.98 -8.73
CA VAL A 17 -15.51 14.31 -8.21
C VAL A 17 -15.20 13.09 -9.07
N SER A 18 -13.92 12.82 -9.32
CA SER A 18 -13.44 11.58 -9.93
C SER A 18 -12.66 10.74 -8.92
N VAL A 19 -12.85 9.42 -8.95
CA VAL A 19 -12.17 8.46 -8.06
C VAL A 19 -11.23 7.59 -8.90
N ASP A 20 -9.94 7.92 -8.86
CA ASP A 20 -8.92 7.11 -9.49
C ASP A 20 -8.48 5.96 -8.58
N VAL A 21 -8.49 4.74 -9.13
CA VAL A 21 -8.07 3.52 -8.43
C VAL A 21 -6.91 2.83 -9.16
N PRO A 22 -5.76 3.52 -9.34
CA PRO A 22 -4.68 3.09 -10.25
C PRO A 22 -4.02 1.75 -9.85
N PHE A 23 -4.28 1.26 -8.64
CA PHE A 23 -3.75 0.02 -8.11
C PHE A 23 -4.81 -1.07 -7.89
N MET A 24 -6.08 -0.82 -8.20
CA MET A 24 -7.12 -1.82 -8.01
C MET A 24 -6.87 -3.04 -8.90
N GLY A 25 -6.97 -4.24 -8.30
CA GLY A 25 -6.76 -5.51 -8.99
C GLY A 25 -5.30 -5.86 -9.28
N ARG A 26 -4.34 -4.99 -8.95
CA ARG A 26 -2.91 -5.23 -9.18
C ARG A 26 -2.29 -6.02 -8.04
N ASP A 27 -1.33 -6.90 -8.35
CA ASP A 27 -0.59 -7.63 -7.33
C ASP A 27 0.40 -6.70 -6.61
N LYS A 28 0.59 -6.93 -5.32
CA LYS A 28 1.47 -6.10 -4.49
C LYS A 28 2.91 -6.10 -4.99
N GLY A 29 3.40 -7.24 -5.47
CA GLY A 29 4.75 -7.38 -6.01
C GLY A 29 4.94 -6.64 -7.33
N GLU A 30 3.90 -6.52 -8.17
CA GLU A 30 3.94 -5.69 -9.38
C GLU A 30 4.13 -4.21 -9.02
N ILE A 31 3.38 -3.72 -8.03
CA ILE A 31 3.50 -2.35 -7.54
C ILE A 31 4.90 -2.12 -6.97
N VAL A 32 5.38 -3.02 -6.09
CA VAL A 32 6.74 -2.88 -5.52
C VAL A 32 7.81 -2.86 -6.62
N ARG A 33 7.69 -3.72 -7.63
CA ARG A 33 8.63 -3.77 -8.76
C ARG A 33 8.60 -2.50 -9.59
N GLU A 34 7.42 -2.00 -9.94
CA GLU A 34 7.23 -0.77 -10.74
C GLU A 34 7.86 0.46 -10.05
N PHE A 35 7.70 0.56 -8.73
CA PHE A 35 8.17 1.71 -7.97
C PHE A 35 9.56 1.52 -7.33
N SER A 36 10.21 0.38 -7.58
CA SER A 36 11.59 0.14 -7.15
C SER A 36 12.55 1.17 -7.75
N GLY A 37 13.34 1.82 -6.89
CA GLY A 37 14.23 2.91 -7.28
C GLY A 37 13.56 4.26 -7.54
N ARG A 38 12.22 4.34 -7.50
CA ARG A 38 11.45 5.59 -7.64
C ARG A 38 10.85 6.05 -6.32
N VAL A 39 10.48 5.10 -5.46
CA VAL A 39 9.93 5.38 -4.14
C VAL A 39 10.98 5.05 -3.07
N PRO A 40 11.23 5.95 -2.10
CA PRO A 40 12.08 5.66 -0.95
C PRO A 40 11.34 4.72 0.02
N PHE A 41 11.30 3.43 -0.29
CA PHE A 41 10.53 2.44 0.48
C PHE A 41 10.92 2.35 1.96
N ASN A 42 12.13 2.77 2.32
CA ASN A 42 12.61 2.88 3.71
C ASN A 42 11.87 3.97 4.51
N LEU A 43 11.25 4.95 3.84
CA LEU A 43 10.44 5.99 4.47
C LEU A 43 8.94 5.66 4.50
N THR A 44 8.54 4.52 3.92
CA THR A 44 7.14 4.09 3.89
C THR A 44 6.80 3.21 5.09
N PHE A 45 5.55 3.33 5.56
CA PHE A 45 5.07 2.59 6.72
C PHE A 45 3.83 1.76 6.36
N SER A 46 3.77 0.53 6.88
CA SER A 46 2.65 -0.40 6.57
C SER A 46 2.15 -1.18 7.78
N CYS A 47 2.90 -1.22 8.88
CA CYS A 47 2.55 -2.04 10.04
C CYS A 47 1.22 -1.62 10.66
N ALA A 48 0.36 -2.60 10.98
CA ALA A 48 -0.92 -2.37 11.66
C ALA A 48 -0.83 -2.51 13.19
N SER A 49 0.29 -3.01 13.71
CA SER A 49 0.50 -3.23 15.15
C SER A 49 1.93 -2.88 15.54
N PRO A 50 2.37 -1.63 15.32
CA PRO A 50 3.77 -1.26 15.52
C PRO A 50 4.17 -1.22 16.99
N VAL A 51 5.47 -1.36 17.23
CA VAL A 51 6.07 -1.16 18.56
C VAL A 51 6.96 0.07 18.46
N GLY A 52 6.50 1.18 19.03
CA GLY A 52 7.10 2.49 18.79
C GLY A 52 7.05 2.88 17.32
N ILE A 53 8.22 3.19 16.74
CA ILE A 53 8.37 3.58 15.32
C ILE A 53 8.70 2.40 14.39
N HIS A 54 8.75 1.17 14.91
CA HIS A 54 9.21 0.00 14.15
C HIS A 54 8.06 -0.93 13.74
N HIS A 55 8.23 -1.58 12.60
CA HIS A 55 7.32 -2.62 12.14
C HIS A 55 7.45 -3.85 13.02
N CYS A 56 6.33 -4.37 13.52
CA CYS A 56 6.34 -5.55 14.38
C CYS A 56 6.74 -6.84 13.67
N GLY A 57 6.68 -6.91 12.34
CA GLY A 57 7.11 -8.08 11.56
C GLY A 57 6.11 -9.23 11.49
N THR A 58 5.08 -9.27 12.34
CA THR A 58 4.17 -10.41 12.48
C THR A 58 2.70 -10.13 12.14
N CYS A 59 2.28 -8.85 12.10
CA CYS A 59 0.91 -8.50 11.72
C CYS A 59 0.63 -8.78 10.23
N ALA A 60 -0.65 -8.88 9.85
CA ALA A 60 -1.05 -9.17 8.47
C ALA A 60 -0.42 -8.22 7.44
N LYS A 61 -0.40 -6.90 7.73
CA LYS A 61 0.23 -5.91 6.84
C LYS A 61 1.75 -6.04 6.72
N CYS A 62 2.44 -6.50 7.76
CA CYS A 62 3.88 -6.79 7.67
C CYS A 62 4.11 -8.03 6.78
N ARG A 63 3.28 -9.07 6.90
CA ARG A 63 3.33 -10.23 5.99
C ARG A 63 3.09 -9.82 4.53
N GLU A 64 2.02 -9.09 4.24
CA GLU A 64 1.73 -8.60 2.88
C GLU A 64 2.86 -7.77 2.30
N ARG A 65 3.52 -6.95 3.14
CA ARG A 65 4.71 -6.19 2.73
C ARG A 65 5.86 -7.13 2.38
N LYS A 66 6.25 -8.02 3.29
CA LYS A 66 7.32 -9.01 3.09
C LYS A 66 7.06 -9.84 1.82
N GLU A 67 5.83 -10.30 1.62
CA GLU A 67 5.41 -11.05 0.42
C GLU A 67 5.48 -10.20 -0.86
N GLY A 68 5.03 -8.95 -0.82
CA GLY A 68 5.12 -8.03 -1.95
C GLY A 68 6.56 -7.81 -2.40
N PHE A 69 7.49 -7.53 -1.48
CA PHE A 69 8.91 -7.39 -1.80
C PHE A 69 9.53 -8.70 -2.32
N SER A 70 9.21 -9.83 -1.68
CA SER A 70 9.67 -11.15 -2.10
C SER A 70 9.22 -11.47 -3.55
N ARG A 71 7.93 -11.32 -3.86
CA ARG A 71 7.38 -11.52 -5.21
C ARG A 71 7.95 -10.54 -6.24
N ALA A 72 8.27 -9.31 -5.82
CA ALA A 72 8.88 -8.32 -6.69
C ALA A 72 10.33 -8.67 -7.07
N GLY A 73 11.01 -9.52 -6.29
CA GLY A 73 12.45 -9.74 -6.39
C GLY A 73 13.27 -8.52 -5.92
N VAL A 74 12.67 -7.67 -5.07
CA VAL A 74 13.25 -6.42 -4.58
C VAL A 74 13.57 -6.57 -3.09
N ARG A 75 14.75 -6.12 -2.66
CA ARG A 75 15.11 -6.12 -1.24
C ARG A 75 14.18 -5.21 -0.45
N ASP A 76 13.51 -5.76 0.57
CA ASP A 76 12.73 -4.97 1.53
C ASP A 76 13.68 -4.18 2.45
N PRO A 77 13.64 -2.83 2.45
CA PRO A 77 14.51 -2.03 3.31
C PRO A 77 13.98 -1.89 4.74
N THR A 78 12.82 -2.46 5.07
CA THR A 78 12.19 -2.29 6.39
C THR A 78 12.91 -3.04 7.49
N LEU A 79 13.14 -2.35 8.60
CA LEU A 79 13.53 -2.95 9.87
C LEU A 79 12.29 -3.54 10.56
N TYR A 80 12.30 -4.86 10.76
CA TYR A 80 11.28 -5.58 11.50
C TYR A 80 11.83 -6.01 12.86
N LEU A 81 11.01 -5.90 13.91
CA LEU A 81 11.40 -6.37 15.25
C LEU A 81 11.26 -7.89 15.45
N SER A 82 10.60 -8.58 14.53
CA SER A 82 10.37 -10.04 14.57
C SER A 82 10.33 -10.66 13.18
#